data_AF-A0A7Y8J750-F1
#
_entry.id   AF-A0A7Y8J750-F1
#
_cell.length_a   1.000
_cell.length_b   1.000
_cell.length_c   1.000
_cell.angle_alpha   90.00
_cell.angle_beta   90.00
_cell.angle_gamma   90.00
#
_symmetry.space_group_name_H-M   'P 1'
#
loop_
_entity.id
_entity.type
_entity.pdbx_description
1 polymer ?
#
loop_
_entity_poly.entity_id
_entity_poly.type
_entity_poly.pdbx_seq_one_letter_code
_entity_poly.pdbx_strand_id
1 'polypeptide(L)'
;MKNTRHTTTNFIVKDSSGCFWLFGLFFVVIAGTFVIGLIGAFNNLNELSQLEQTAAWIISLSGVAAGIWIIYSNPAIKSDFDKREDAVRINRRSFMKNENEQYPLKEIYDIVINESTDDEGLPIFSVDMKLNSGTSISLTKTWLRNKKDLEENIKQIKDFLGKG
;
A
#
# COMPACT_ATOMS: atom_id res chain seq x y z
N MET A 1 3.00 7.81 4.35
CA MET A 1 1.91 8.55 5.02
C MET A 1 2.02 10.06 4.79
N LYS A 2 0.95 10.72 4.33
CA LYS A 2 0.86 12.19 4.14
C LYS A 2 -0.50 12.70 4.63
N ASN A 3 -0.50 13.83 5.32
CA ASN A 3 -1.72 14.53 5.72
C ASN A 3 -2.22 15.38 4.55
N THR A 4 -3.50 15.24 4.20
CA THR A 4 -4.04 15.88 2.98
C THR A 4 -5.19 16.84 3.22
N ARG A 5 -5.84 16.79 4.39
CA ARG A 5 -6.86 17.76 4.75
C ARG A 5 -6.94 17.89 6.26
N HIS A 6 -6.89 19.14 6.73
CA HIS A 6 -7.07 19.50 8.13
C HIS A 6 -8.21 20.49 8.25
N THR A 7 -9.30 20.07 8.87
CA THR A 7 -10.35 20.97 9.35
C THR A 7 -10.60 20.70 10.82
N THR A 8 -11.33 21.57 11.50
CA THR A 8 -11.70 21.37 12.91
C THR A 8 -12.52 20.10 13.15
N THR A 9 -13.18 19.58 12.11
CA THR A 9 -14.13 18.46 12.23
C THR A 9 -13.72 17.21 11.46
N ASN A 10 -12.76 17.31 10.55
CA ASN A 10 -12.34 16.21 9.71
C ASN A 10 -10.82 16.25 9.49
N PHE A 11 -10.17 15.09 9.66
CA PHE A 11 -8.74 14.87 9.47
C PHE A 11 -8.49 13.69 8.53
N ILE A 12 -7.76 13.90 7.44
CA ILE A 12 -7.51 12.86 6.41
C ILE A 12 -6.04 12.52 6.29
N VAL A 13 -5.73 11.26 6.55
CA VAL A 13 -4.43 10.63 6.34
C VAL A 13 -4.49 9.76 5.09
N LYS A 14 -3.46 9.85 4.24
CA LYS A 14 -3.30 8.98 3.07
C LYS A 14 -1.95 8.30 3.08
N ASP A 15 -1.94 7.02 2.78
CA ASP A 15 -0.76 6.26 2.44
C ASP A 15 -0.88 5.77 1.00
N SER A 16 -0.01 6.29 0.13
CA SER A 16 -0.09 6.04 -1.32
C SER A 16 0.90 4.95 -1.70
N SER A 17 0.38 3.90 -2.33
CA SER A 17 1.18 2.86 -3.00
C SER A 17 1.37 3.14 -4.49
N GLY A 18 1.11 4.38 -4.95
CA GLY A 18 1.10 4.72 -6.38
C GLY A 18 2.40 4.38 -7.12
N CYS A 19 3.56 4.57 -6.49
CA CYS A 19 4.84 4.19 -7.10
C CYS A 19 4.95 2.68 -7.33
N PHE A 20 4.49 1.86 -6.38
CA PHE A 20 4.47 0.40 -6.54
C PHE A 20 3.47 -0.04 -7.62
N TRP A 21 2.35 0.65 -7.77
CA TRP A 21 1.41 0.37 -8.86
C TRP A 21 2.01 0.67 -10.23
N LEU A 22 2.67 1.82 -10.38
CA LEU A 22 3.37 2.16 -11.63
C LEU A 22 4.48 1.15 -11.93
N PHE A 23 5.24 0.76 -10.91
CA PHE A 23 6.29 -0.25 -11.04
C PHE A 23 5.73 -1.62 -11.44
N GLY A 24 4.67 -2.10 -10.79
CA GLY A 24 4.03 -3.36 -11.18
C GLY A 24 3.41 -3.30 -12.58
N LEU A 25 2.81 -2.16 -12.96
CA LEU A 25 2.24 -1.96 -14.29
C LEU A 25 3.32 -1.97 -15.38
N PHE A 26 4.50 -1.41 -15.10
CA PHE A 26 5.65 -1.51 -16.00
C PHE A 26 6.01 -2.96 -16.31
N PHE A 27 6.06 -3.83 -15.29
CA PHE A 27 6.30 -5.27 -15.49
C PHE A 27 5.20 -5.93 -16.33
N VAL A 28 3.93 -5.66 -16.01
CA VAL A 28 2.79 -6.22 -16.76
C VAL A 28 2.83 -5.80 -18.23
N VAL A 29 3.11 -4.52 -18.51
CA VAL A 29 3.15 -4.00 -19.88
C VAL A 29 4.32 -4.59 -20.64
N ILE A 30 5.55 -4.51 -20.12
CA ILE A 30 6.72 -4.99 -20.85
C ILE A 30 6.64 -6.50 -21.04
N ALA A 31 6.48 -7.27 -19.96
CA ALA A 31 6.42 -8.72 -20.07
C ALA A 31 5.20 -9.18 -20.89
N GLY A 32 4.08 -8.45 -20.79
CA GLY A 32 2.89 -8.68 -21.62
C GLY A 32 3.14 -8.48 -23.12
N THR A 33 3.94 -7.49 -23.51
CA THR A 33 4.33 -7.33 -24.94
C THR A 33 5.15 -8.52 -25.45
N PHE A 34 6.02 -9.10 -24.63
CA PHE A 34 6.74 -10.32 -25.00
C PHE A 34 5.82 -11.54 -25.10
N VAL A 35 4.84 -11.68 -24.19
CA VAL A 35 3.81 -12.73 -24.30
C VAL A 35 3.04 -12.59 -25.61
N ILE A 36 2.59 -11.38 -25.97
CA ILE A 36 1.90 -11.11 -27.24
C ILE A 36 2.83 -11.41 -28.44
N GLY A 37 4.10 -11.03 -28.33
CA GLY A 37 5.17 -11.36 -29.28
C GLY A 37 5.23 -12.86 -29.56
N LEU A 38 5.35 -13.66 -28.50
CA LEU A 38 5.46 -15.12 -28.53
C LEU A 38 4.20 -15.84 -29.03
N ILE A 39 3.02 -15.21 -28.94
CA ILE A 39 1.76 -15.75 -29.51
C ILE A 39 1.71 -15.59 -31.04
N GLY A 40 2.59 -14.77 -31.62
CA GLY A 40 2.72 -14.61 -33.07
C GLY A 40 2.79 -13.18 -33.56
N ALA A 41 2.90 -12.19 -32.67
CA ALA A 41 3.15 -10.81 -33.09
C ALA A 41 4.61 -10.58 -33.54
N PHE A 42 5.54 -11.47 -33.17
CA PHE A 42 6.92 -11.45 -33.67
C PHE A 42 7.05 -12.33 -34.93
N ASN A 43 7.57 -11.73 -36.01
CA ASN A 43 7.70 -12.38 -37.31
C ASN A 43 8.89 -13.35 -37.40
N ASN A 44 9.80 -13.31 -36.43
CA ASN A 44 11.07 -14.04 -36.41
C ASN A 44 11.15 -15.12 -35.32
N LEU A 45 10.01 -15.55 -34.75
CA LEU A 45 10.00 -16.60 -33.72
C LEU A 45 10.60 -17.92 -34.20
N ASN A 46 10.49 -18.21 -35.50
CA ASN A 46 11.02 -19.43 -36.11
C ASN A 46 12.56 -19.48 -36.15
N GLU A 47 13.23 -18.34 -35.90
CA GLU A 47 14.70 -18.26 -35.79
C GLU A 47 15.20 -18.69 -34.41
N LEU A 48 14.32 -18.73 -33.40
CA LEU A 48 14.64 -19.17 -32.05
C LEU A 48 14.50 -20.68 -31.93
N SER A 49 15.43 -21.31 -31.22
CA SER A 49 15.31 -22.70 -30.81
C SER A 49 14.12 -22.90 -29.85
N GLN A 50 13.61 -24.13 -29.77
CA GLN A 50 12.49 -24.47 -28.86
C GLN A 50 12.82 -24.17 -27.39
N LEU A 51 14.08 -24.31 -26.99
CA LEU A 51 14.51 -24.02 -25.63
C LEU A 51 14.46 -22.51 -25.36
N GLU A 52 14.92 -21.68 -26.29
CA GLU A 52 14.85 -20.22 -26.18
C GLU A 52 13.41 -19.73 -26.15
N GLN A 53 12.53 -20.30 -26.98
CA GLN A 53 11.10 -19.99 -26.96
C GLN A 53 10.46 -20.35 -25.61
N THR A 54 10.79 -21.53 -25.07
CA THR A 54 10.27 -21.97 -23.76
C THR A 54 10.77 -21.08 -22.63
N ALA A 55 12.07 -20.74 -22.64
CA ALA A 55 12.65 -19.83 -21.66
C ALA A 55 12.02 -18.43 -21.73
N ALA A 56 11.81 -17.92 -22.95
CA ALA A 56 11.14 -16.64 -23.16
C ALA A 56 9.71 -16.63 -22.61
N TRP A 57 8.96 -17.71 -22.80
CA TRP A 57 7.62 -17.89 -22.22
C TRP A 57 7.64 -17.83 -20.69
N ILE A 58 8.55 -18.56 -20.06
CA ILE A 58 8.67 -18.61 -18.59
C ILE A 58 9.03 -17.22 -18.04
N ILE A 59 10.02 -16.55 -18.63
CA ILE A 59 10.46 -15.22 -18.19
C ILE A 59 9.32 -14.20 -18.37
N SER A 60 8.62 -14.25 -19.51
CA SER A 60 7.54 -13.29 -19.79
C SER A 60 6.34 -13.51 -18.85
N LEU A 61 5.90 -14.75 -18.65
CA LEU A 61 4.79 -15.05 -17.74
C LEU A 61 5.14 -14.72 -16.29
N SER A 62 6.37 -15.02 -15.85
CA SER A 62 6.81 -14.66 -14.50
C SER A 62 6.88 -13.14 -14.30
N GLY A 63 7.31 -12.38 -15.31
CA GLY A 63 7.26 -10.91 -15.29
C GLY A 63 5.84 -10.36 -15.15
N VAL A 64 4.88 -10.89 -15.92
CA VAL A 64 3.46 -10.51 -15.80
C VAL A 64 2.92 -10.87 -14.41
N ALA A 65 3.18 -12.09 -13.94
CA ALA A 65 2.72 -12.54 -12.62
C ALA A 65 3.30 -11.69 -11.49
N ALA A 66 4.59 -11.35 -11.55
CA ALA A 66 5.25 -10.47 -10.59
C ALA A 66 4.63 -9.06 -10.60
N GLY A 67 4.38 -8.50 -11.78
CA GLY A 67 3.71 -7.19 -11.90
C GLY A 67 2.32 -7.18 -11.28
N ILE A 68 1.50 -8.20 -11.56
CA ILE A 68 0.17 -8.37 -10.94
C ILE A 68 0.29 -8.51 -9.42
N TRP A 69 1.22 -9.33 -8.95
CA TRP A 69 1.46 -9.53 -7.52
C TRP A 69 1.84 -8.23 -6.80
N ILE A 70 2.75 -7.45 -7.38
CA ILE A 70 3.17 -6.14 -6.84
C ILE A 70 1.97 -5.20 -6.71
N ILE A 71 1.13 -5.10 -7.75
CA ILE A 71 -0.06 -4.24 -7.73
C ILE A 71 -1.04 -4.70 -6.64
N TYR A 72 -1.26 -6.01 -6.54
CA TYR A 72 -2.25 -6.57 -5.61
C TYR A 72 -1.83 -6.46 -4.14
N SER A 73 -0.53 -6.66 -3.87
CA SER A 73 0.01 -6.70 -2.51
C SER A 73 0.17 -5.33 -1.84
N ASN A 74 0.00 -4.24 -2.61
CA ASN A 74 0.24 -2.87 -2.16
C ASN A 74 -1.02 -2.00 -2.28
N PRO A 75 -2.07 -2.19 -1.45
CA PRO A 75 -3.23 -1.31 -1.41
C PRO A 75 -2.86 0.11 -0.97
N ALA A 76 -3.52 1.10 -1.56
CA ALA A 76 -3.53 2.45 -1.01
C ALA A 76 -4.46 2.51 0.21
N ILE A 77 -4.04 3.19 1.27
CA ILE A 77 -4.84 3.35 2.49
C ILE A 77 -5.24 4.82 2.63
N LYS A 78 -6.52 5.07 2.87
CA LYS A 78 -7.04 6.38 3.27
C LYS A 78 -7.78 6.23 4.60
N SER A 79 -7.35 6.98 5.60
CA SER A 79 -8.02 7.06 6.89
C SER A 79 -8.65 8.45 7.05
N ASP A 80 -9.94 8.48 7.31
CA ASP A 80 -10.78 9.69 7.39
C ASP A 80 -11.39 9.74 8.79
N PHE A 81 -10.88 10.63 9.64
CA PHE A 81 -11.36 10.82 11.00
C PHE A 81 -12.38 11.97 10.99
N ASP A 82 -13.63 11.68 11.29
CA ASP A 82 -14.73 12.65 11.26
C ASP A 82 -15.40 12.77 12.64
N LYS A 83 -15.28 13.96 13.25
CA LYS A 83 -15.90 14.28 14.55
C LYS A 83 -17.41 14.47 14.47
N ARG A 84 -17.95 14.82 13.30
CA ARG A 84 -19.40 15.03 13.13
C ARG A 84 -20.14 13.71 13.18
N GLU A 85 -19.54 12.69 12.58
CA GLU A 85 -20.07 11.33 12.56
C GLU A 85 -19.55 10.44 13.69
N ASP A 86 -18.66 10.97 14.55
CA ASP A 86 -17.96 10.23 15.61
C ASP A 86 -17.32 8.93 15.11
N ALA A 87 -16.73 8.96 13.90
CA ALA A 87 -16.16 7.77 13.28
C ALA A 87 -14.82 8.02 12.57
N VAL A 88 -13.98 6.99 12.56
CA VAL A 88 -12.88 6.84 11.61
C VAL A 88 -13.29 5.85 10.53
N ARG A 89 -13.14 6.24 9.28
CA ARG A 89 -13.34 5.37 8.11
C ARG A 89 -11.99 5.06 7.49
N ILE A 90 -11.67 3.77 7.38
CA ILE A 90 -10.45 3.29 6.75
C ILE A 90 -10.85 2.63 5.44
N ASN A 91 -10.41 3.24 4.34
CA ASN A 91 -10.56 2.71 3.00
C ASN A 91 -9.23 2.12 2.56
N ARG A 92 -9.20 0.81 2.29
CA ARG A 92 -8.07 0.11 1.68
C ARG A 92 -8.43 -0.24 0.25
N ARG A 93 -7.83 0.49 -0.69
CA ARG A 93 -8.08 0.33 -2.12
C ARG A 93 -6.92 -0.39 -2.78
N SER A 94 -7.17 -1.63 -3.18
CA SER A 94 -6.38 -2.36 -4.18
C SER A 94 -7.01 -2.19 -5.56
N PHE A 95 -6.34 -2.70 -6.60
CA PHE A 95 -6.86 -2.65 -7.97
C PHE A 95 -8.19 -3.39 -8.14
N MET A 96 -8.39 -4.54 -7.47
CA MET A 96 -9.61 -5.37 -7.58
C MET A 96 -10.50 -5.34 -6.34
N LYS A 97 -9.99 -4.89 -5.19
CA LYS A 97 -10.70 -4.94 -3.91
C LYS A 97 -10.72 -3.56 -3.27
N ASN A 98 -11.89 -3.17 -2.79
CA ASN A 98 -12.06 -1.97 -1.99
C ASN A 98 -12.66 -2.38 -0.65
N GLU A 99 -11.84 -2.35 0.40
CA GLU A 99 -12.28 -2.65 1.76
C GLU A 99 -12.57 -1.35 2.47
N ASN A 100 -13.75 -1.27 3.08
CA ASN A 100 -14.15 -0.14 3.92
C ASN A 100 -14.42 -0.67 5.31
N GLU A 101 -13.65 -0.17 6.27
CA GLU A 101 -13.85 -0.42 7.69
C GLU A 101 -14.22 0.90 8.36
N GLN A 102 -15.08 0.83 9.36
CA GLN A 102 -15.49 1.98 10.15
C GLN A 102 -15.43 1.63 11.62
N TYR A 103 -14.84 2.52 12.40
CA TYR A 103 -14.73 2.39 13.85
C TYR A 103 -15.18 3.70 14.51
N PRO A 104 -15.89 3.66 15.65
CA PRO A 104 -16.21 4.86 16.41
C PRO A 104 -14.93 5.55 16.94
N LEU A 105 -14.86 6.89 16.95
CA LEU A 105 -13.66 7.58 17.46
C LEU A 105 -13.42 7.30 18.94
N LYS A 106 -14.50 7.14 19.71
CA LYS A 106 -14.44 6.75 21.14
C LYS A 106 -13.80 5.37 21.39
N GLU A 107 -13.82 4.48 20.40
CA GLU A 107 -13.19 3.16 20.51
C GLU A 107 -11.68 3.21 20.29
N ILE A 108 -11.16 4.29 19.70
CA ILE A 108 -9.73 4.47 19.54
C ILE A 108 -9.15 4.66 20.93
N TYR A 109 -8.24 3.77 21.33
CA TYR A 109 -7.47 3.89 22.57
C TYR A 109 -6.28 4.82 22.36
N ASP A 110 -5.44 4.51 21.37
CA ASP A 110 -4.22 5.27 21.07
C ASP A 110 -3.78 5.07 19.60
N ILE A 111 -2.91 5.94 19.13
CA ILE A 111 -2.18 5.80 17.85
C ILE A 111 -0.70 5.63 18.17
N VAL A 112 -0.10 4.52 17.77
CA VAL A 112 1.27 4.17 18.12
C VAL A 112 2.16 3.98 16.89
N ILE A 113 3.44 4.26 17.07
CA ILE A 113 4.49 3.84 16.13
C ILE A 113 4.96 2.47 16.57
N ASN A 114 4.92 1.50 15.68
CA ASN A 114 5.65 0.25 15.84
C ASN A 114 7.01 0.39 15.20
N GLU A 115 8.05 -0.04 15.91
CA GLU A 115 9.44 -0.06 15.45
C GLU A 115 9.86 -1.51 15.22
N SER A 116 10.53 -1.75 14.11
CA SER A 116 11.14 -3.03 13.76
C SER A 116 12.50 -2.76 13.09
N THR A 117 13.20 -3.81 12.68
CA THR A 117 14.46 -3.71 11.94
C THR A 117 14.33 -4.44 10.61
N ASP A 118 14.88 -3.87 9.56
CA ASP A 118 15.03 -4.57 8.28
C ASP A 118 16.18 -5.59 8.33
N ASP A 119 16.40 -6.28 7.20
CA ASP A 119 17.44 -7.30 7.05
C ASP A 119 18.88 -6.73 7.18
N GLU A 120 19.03 -5.41 7.12
CA GLU A 120 20.30 -4.69 7.32
C GLU A 120 20.46 -4.21 8.77
N GLY A 121 19.49 -4.51 9.65
CA GLY A 121 19.48 -4.04 11.04
C GLY A 121 19.10 -2.56 11.18
N LEU A 122 18.60 -1.93 10.12
CA LEU A 122 18.18 -0.53 10.13
C LEU A 122 16.73 -0.41 10.62
N PRO A 123 16.42 0.62 11.43
CA PRO A 123 15.09 0.77 12.01
C PRO A 123 14.06 1.15 10.94
N ILE A 124 12.91 0.48 11.02
CA ILE A 124 11.76 0.70 10.16
C ILE A 124 10.50 0.86 11.02
N PHE A 125 9.58 1.70 10.56
CA PHE A 125 8.46 2.19 11.36
C PHE A 125 7.12 1.98 10.65
N SER A 126 6.09 1.59 11.39
CA SER A 126 4.70 1.57 10.93
C SER A 126 3.78 2.24 11.95
N VAL A 127 2.59 2.65 11.51
CA VAL A 127 1.62 3.32 12.38
C VAL A 127 0.38 2.46 12.54
N ASP A 128 0.02 2.21 13.78
CA ASP A 128 -1.15 1.43 14.16
C ASP A 128 -2.11 2.24 15.03
N MET A 129 -3.39 2.04 14.78
CA MET A 129 -4.48 2.49 15.63
C MET A 129 -4.90 1.36 16.56
N LYS A 130 -4.69 1.57 17.86
CA LYS A 130 -5.15 0.63 18.89
C LYS A 130 -6.57 0.97 19.30
N LEU A 131 -7.42 -0.05 19.35
CA LEU A 131 -8.79 0.06 19.84
C LEU A 131 -8.87 -0.35 21.31
N ASN A 132 -9.91 0.10 22.02
CA ASN A 132 -10.20 -0.27 23.41
C ASN A 132 -10.44 -1.78 23.58
N SER A 133 -10.81 -2.49 22.50
CA SER A 133 -10.92 -3.95 22.46
C SER A 133 -9.57 -4.67 22.56
N GLY A 134 -8.44 -3.95 22.45
CA GLY A 134 -7.10 -4.51 22.31
C GLY A 134 -6.71 -4.82 20.86
N THR A 135 -7.61 -4.65 19.90
CA THR A 135 -7.31 -4.84 18.47
C THR A 135 -6.41 -3.72 17.94
N SER A 136 -5.39 -4.08 17.16
CA SER A 136 -4.53 -3.13 16.44
C SER A 136 -4.90 -3.09 14.96
N ILE A 137 -5.17 -1.89 14.44
CA ILE A 137 -5.53 -1.67 13.04
C ILE A 137 -4.43 -0.85 12.38
N SER A 138 -3.74 -1.42 11.41
CA SER A 138 -2.64 -0.71 10.74
C SER A 138 -3.16 0.39 9.82
N LEU A 139 -2.58 1.59 9.97
CA LEU A 139 -2.87 2.80 9.19
C LEU A 139 -1.88 3.02 8.05
N THR A 140 -0.77 2.28 8.04
CA THR A 140 0.26 2.29 6.99
C THR A 140 0.41 0.91 6.41
N LYS A 141 0.58 0.79 5.08
CA LYS A 141 0.81 -0.52 4.46
C LYS A 141 2.30 -0.90 4.47
N THR A 142 3.15 0.09 4.19
CA THR A 142 4.59 -0.09 4.08
C THR A 142 5.29 0.46 5.30
N TRP A 143 6.31 -0.27 5.74
CA TRP A 143 7.26 0.25 6.72
C TRP A 143 8.03 1.43 6.14
N LEU A 144 8.20 2.48 6.94
CA LEU A 144 8.83 3.73 6.58
C LEU A 144 10.12 3.90 7.37
N ARG A 145 11.12 4.57 6.78
CA ARG A 145 12.40 4.83 7.46
C ARG A 145 12.43 6.17 8.20
N ASN A 146 11.52 7.09 7.87
CA ASN A 146 11.51 8.44 8.47
C ASN A 146 10.60 8.50 9.71
N LYS A 147 11.19 8.29 10.89
CA LYS A 147 10.49 8.38 12.19
C LYS A 147 9.90 9.77 12.45
N LYS A 148 10.64 10.84 12.12
CA LYS A 148 10.25 12.22 12.46
C LYS A 148 8.94 12.63 11.77
N ASP A 149 8.84 12.37 10.47
CA ASP A 149 7.62 12.67 9.71
C ASP A 149 6.42 11.87 10.28
N LEU A 150 6.64 10.64 10.73
CA LEU A 150 5.60 9.83 11.35
C LEU A 150 5.17 10.38 12.71
N GLU A 151 6.12 10.75 13.55
CA GLU A 151 5.85 11.36 14.87
C GLU A 151 5.03 12.65 14.72
N GLU A 152 5.39 13.52 13.77
CA GLU A 152 4.64 14.75 13.49
C GLU A 152 3.21 14.45 13.03
N ASN A 153 3.04 13.48 12.13
CA ASN A 153 1.70 13.11 11.66
C ASN A 153 0.85 12.50 12.79
N ILE A 154 1.44 11.64 13.63
CA ILE A 154 0.74 11.03 14.77
C ILE A 154 0.36 12.07 15.80
N LYS A 155 1.26 13.01 16.10
CA LYS A 155 0.96 14.13 17.00
C LYS A 155 -0.28 14.88 16.52
N GLN A 156 -0.35 15.20 15.22
CA GLN A 156 -1.52 15.88 14.64
C GLN A 156 -2.81 15.04 14.76
N ILE A 157 -2.73 13.71 14.60
CA ILE A 157 -3.88 12.82 14.80
C ILE A 157 -4.30 12.81 16.27
N LYS A 158 -3.35 12.67 17.21
CA LYS A 158 -3.65 12.66 18.65
C LYS A 158 -4.24 13.98 19.13
N ASP A 159 -3.69 15.10 18.68
CA ASP A 159 -4.20 16.44 18.94
C ASP A 159 -5.64 16.59 18.41
N PHE A 160 -5.90 16.08 17.20
CA PHE A 160 -7.26 16.04 16.66
C PHE A 160 -8.21 15.20 17.52
N LEU A 161 -7.78 14.04 18.01
CA LEU A 161 -8.59 13.16 18.86
C LEU A 161 -8.71 13.64 20.31
N GLY A 162 -7.94 14.65 20.73
CA GLY A 162 -7.87 15.09 22.13
C GLY A 162 -7.17 14.08 23.05
N LYS A 163 -6.22 13.31 22.52
CA LYS A 163 -5.48 12.23 23.21
C LYS A 163 -3.98 12.55 23.39
N GLY A 164 -3.68 13.81 23.72
CA GLY A 164 -2.31 14.30 23.94
C GLY A 164 -1.70 13.85 25.26
#